data_AF-A0A849T5S5-F1
#
_entry.id   AF-A0A849T5S5-F1
#
_cell.length_a   1.000
_cell.length_b   1.000
_cell.length_c   1.000
_cell.angle_alpha   90.00
_cell.angle_beta   90.00
_cell.angle_gamma   90.00
#
_symmetry.space_group_name_H-M   'P 1'
#
loop_
_entity.id
_entity.type
_entity.pdbx_description
1 polymer ?
#
loop_
_entity_poly.entity_id
_entity_poly.type
_entity_poly.pdbx_seq_one_letter_code
_entity_poly.pdbx_strand_id
1 'polypeptide(L)'
;MAKLQISNILKTSAGQSVVEYILLLAVLSSLGVSLYNNKKFKDFVGGDKGFFLTLRKGIEYSYRYGRPFTVDVDSEDALNFNYQTNKHDSYFNPNESKSRFFSGTTAYPN
;
A
#
# COMPACT_ATOMS: atom_id res chain seq x y z
N MET A 1 -19.63 19.77 26.94
CA MET A 1 -19.30 19.93 25.50
C MET A 1 -18.10 20.86 25.38
N ALA A 2 -16.94 20.33 24.99
CA ALA A 2 -15.72 21.12 24.84
C ALA A 2 -15.75 21.86 23.49
N LYS A 3 -15.71 23.20 23.54
CA LYS A 3 -15.71 24.06 22.35
C LYS A 3 -14.27 24.16 21.85
N LEU A 4 -13.94 23.47 20.74
CA LEU A 4 -12.67 23.63 20.03
C LEU A 4 -12.57 25.08 19.55
N GLN A 5 -11.75 25.89 20.21
CA GLN A 5 -11.36 27.20 19.72
C GLN A 5 -10.38 27.00 18.56
N ILE A 6 -10.93 26.99 17.34
CA ILE A 6 -10.14 27.11 16.12
C ILE A 6 -9.63 28.55 16.11
N SER A 7 -8.39 28.76 16.54
CA SER A 7 -7.73 30.05 16.38
C SER A 7 -7.64 30.35 14.88
N ASN A 8 -8.39 31.34 14.42
CA ASN A 8 -8.27 31.88 13.07
C ASN A 8 -6.93 32.63 12.96
N ILE A 9 -5.83 31.88 12.83
CA ILE A 9 -4.46 32.42 12.69
C ILE A 9 -4.33 33.27 11.41
N LEU A 10 -5.26 33.14 10.46
CA LEU A 10 -5.10 33.69 9.11
C LEU A 10 -6.14 34.73 8.68
N LYS A 11 -7.06 35.19 9.54
CA LYS A 11 -8.01 36.24 9.11
C LYS A 11 -8.40 37.16 10.26
N THR A 12 -7.95 38.43 10.17
CA THR A 12 -8.81 39.60 9.86
C THR A 12 -8.01 40.89 9.97
N SER A 13 -7.46 41.41 8.86
CA SER A 13 -7.25 42.86 8.63
C SER A 13 -6.89 43.10 7.16
N ALA A 14 -7.25 44.27 6.63
CA ALA A 14 -7.14 44.67 5.22
C ALA A 14 -5.70 44.88 4.70
N GLY A 15 -4.82 43.87 4.82
CA GLY A 15 -3.42 44.01 4.45
C GLY A 15 -2.65 42.70 4.39
N GLN A 16 -3.24 41.64 3.85
CA GLN A 16 -2.51 40.40 3.62
C GLN A 16 -1.47 40.64 2.52
N SER A 17 -0.20 40.66 2.91
CA SER A 17 0.91 41.01 2.03
C SER A 17 1.31 39.81 1.18
N VAL A 18 1.65 40.03 -0.10
CA VAL A 18 2.24 39.00 -0.98
C VAL A 18 3.44 38.30 -0.30
N VAL A 19 4.15 39.03 0.56
CA VAL A 19 5.28 38.53 1.35
C VAL A 19 4.85 37.42 2.33
N GLU A 20 3.69 37.53 2.97
CA GLU A 20 3.20 36.52 3.92
C GLU A 20 2.89 35.19 3.21
N TYR A 21 2.32 35.26 2.01
CA TYR A 21 2.07 34.08 1.19
C TYR A 21 3.36 33.42 0.70
N ILE A 22 4.38 34.21 0.34
CA ILE A 22 5.70 33.68 -0.03
C ILE A 22 6.37 33.01 1.16
N LEU A 23 6.31 33.61 2.35
CA LEU A 23 6.84 33.01 3.58
C LEU A 23 6.11 31.72 3.95
N LEU A 24 4.79 31.71 3.84
CA LEU A 24 4.00 30.49 4.07
C LEU A 24 4.39 29.39 3.07
N LEU A 25 4.54 29.74 1.79
CA LEU A 25 4.99 28.81 0.77
C LEU A 25 6.39 28.27 1.07
N ALA A 26 7.31 29.13 1.51
CA ALA A 26 8.67 28.71 1.90
C ALA A 26 8.66 27.75 3.09
N VAL A 27 7.82 28.02 4.10
CA VAL A 27 7.65 27.13 5.26
C VAL A 27 7.06 25.79 4.83
N LEU A 28 5.99 25.78 4.05
CA LEU A 28 5.40 24.55 3.52
C LEU A 28 6.38 23.76 2.65
N SER A 29 7.16 24.45 1.82
CA SER A 29 8.18 23.82 0.97
C SER A 29 9.30 23.19 1.80
N SER A 30 9.79 23.89 2.83
CA SER A 30 10.82 23.34 3.73
C SER A 30 10.34 22.13 4.51
N LEU A 31 9.10 22.12 4.97
CA LEU A 31 8.46 20.96 5.59
C LEU A 31 8.34 19.80 4.60
N GLY A 32 7.89 20.07 3.37
CA GLY A 32 7.78 19.07 2.32
C GLY A 32 9.12 18.40 1.98
N VAL A 33 10.18 19.19 1.81
CA VAL A 33 11.53 18.68 1.56
C VAL A 33 12.06 17.87 2.76
N SER A 34 11.80 18.32 3.98
CA SER A 34 12.19 17.59 5.20
C SER A 34 11.53 16.21 5.29
N LEU A 35 10.22 16.14 5.01
CA LEU A 35 9.49 14.87 4.97
C LEU A 35 9.98 13.97 3.84
N TYR A 36 10.17 14.53 2.64
CA TYR A 36 10.63 13.76 1.48
C TYR A 36 12.04 13.21 1.69
N ASN A 37 12.94 13.96 2.33
CA ASN A 37 14.31 13.50 2.62
C ASN A 37 14.40 12.50 3.78
N ASN A 38 13.32 12.29 4.53
CA ASN A 38 13.32 11.33 5.62
C ASN A 38 13.40 9.89 5.09
N LYS A 39 14.46 9.16 5.49
CA LYS A 39 14.66 7.76 5.09
C LYS A 39 13.46 6.87 5.43
N LYS A 40 12.86 7.00 6.62
CA LYS A 40 11.70 6.20 7.02
C LYS A 40 10.48 6.45 6.14
N PHE A 41 10.27 7.70 5.73
CA PHE A 41 9.17 8.05 4.82
C PHE A 41 9.42 7.45 3.43
N LYS A 42 10.64 7.53 2.91
CA LYS A 42 11.01 6.88 1.64
C LYS A 42 10.83 5.37 1.70
N ASP A 43 11.27 4.72 2.78
CA ASP A 43 11.12 3.28 2.97
C ASP A 43 9.64 2.88 3.07
N PHE A 44 8.82 3.71 3.73
CA PHE A 44 7.38 3.49 3.83
C PHE A 44 6.65 3.64 2.49
N VAL A 45 6.98 4.66 1.69
CA VAL A 45 6.29 4.94 0.42
C VAL A 45 6.83 4.06 -0.72
N GLY A 46 8.15 3.93 -0.84
CA GLY A 46 8.80 3.38 -2.03
C GLY A 46 9.72 2.18 -1.79
N GLY A 47 9.88 1.71 -0.55
CA GLY A 47 10.72 0.55 -0.28
C GLY A 47 10.14 -0.76 -0.85
N ASP A 48 10.98 -1.79 -0.95
CA ASP A 48 10.60 -3.16 -1.36
C ASP A 48 9.64 -3.86 -0.36
N LYS A 49 9.33 -3.19 0.75
CA LYS A 49 8.31 -3.56 1.74
C LYS A 49 7.37 -2.39 2.04
N GLY A 50 7.28 -1.44 1.11
CA GLY A 50 6.50 -0.22 1.26
C GLY A 50 5.00 -0.49 1.38
N PHE A 51 4.30 0.51 1.88
CA PHE A 51 2.85 0.52 2.06
C PHE A 51 2.11 0.19 0.77
N PHE A 52 2.49 0.82 -0.34
CA PHE A 52 1.82 0.61 -1.63
C PHE A 52 2.03 -0.80 -2.18
N LEU A 53 3.23 -1.37 -2.00
CA LEU A 53 3.50 -2.74 -2.41
C LEU A 53 2.68 -3.73 -1.58
N THR A 54 2.61 -3.53 -0.26
CA THR A 54 1.81 -4.35 0.65
C THR A 54 0.32 -4.26 0.31
N LEU A 55 -0.18 -3.06 0.03
CA LEU A 55 -1.56 -2.83 -0.40
C LEU A 55 -1.85 -3.53 -1.74
N ARG A 56 -0.97 -3.37 -2.73
CA ARG A 56 -1.10 -4.04 -4.04
C ARG A 56 -1.16 -5.56 -3.87
N LYS A 57 -0.23 -6.14 -3.12
CA LYS A 57 -0.17 -7.58 -2.84
C LYS A 57 -1.46 -8.07 -2.16
N GLY A 58 -1.95 -7.32 -1.17
CA GLY A 58 -3.20 -7.64 -0.47
C GLY A 58 -4.41 -7.63 -1.40
N ILE A 59 -4.55 -6.60 -2.24
CA ILE A 59 -5.65 -6.50 -3.22
C ILE A 59 -5.56 -7.62 -4.26
N GLU A 60 -4.38 -7.85 -4.83
CA GLU A 60 -4.17 -8.86 -5.87
C GLU A 60 -4.45 -10.27 -5.36
N TYR A 61 -3.94 -10.61 -4.16
CA TYR A 61 -4.21 -11.88 -3.51
C TYR A 61 -5.70 -12.06 -3.21
N SER A 62 -6.33 -11.04 -2.60
CA SER A 62 -7.75 -11.11 -2.25
C SER A 62 -8.64 -11.23 -3.48
N TYR A 63 -8.27 -10.58 -4.57
CA TYR A 63 -8.96 -10.68 -5.86
C TYR A 63 -8.86 -12.09 -6.46
N ARG A 64 -7.65 -12.69 -6.45
CA ARG A 64 -7.43 -14.04 -7.03
C ARG A 64 -8.06 -15.15 -6.20
N TYR A 65 -7.96 -15.06 -4.88
CA TYR A 65 -8.30 -16.17 -3.97
C TYR A 65 -9.60 -15.98 -3.20
N GLY A 66 -10.23 -14.80 -3.26
CA GLY A 66 -11.48 -14.50 -2.56
C GLY A 66 -11.36 -14.50 -1.03
N ARG A 67 -10.14 -14.47 -0.49
CA ARG A 67 -9.83 -14.48 0.95
C ARG A 67 -8.84 -13.38 1.30
N PRO A 68 -8.87 -12.83 2.52
CA PRO A 68 -7.93 -11.80 2.91
C PRO A 68 -6.49 -12.33 2.89
N PHE A 69 -5.57 -11.46 2.50
CA PHE A 69 -4.14 -11.71 2.63
C PHE A 69 -3.75 -11.70 4.12
N THR A 70 -3.15 -12.80 4.60
CA THR A 70 -2.62 -12.90 5.96
C THR A 70 -1.10 -12.93 5.93
N VAL A 71 -0.45 -12.53 7.02
CA VAL A 71 1.02 -12.44 7.12
C VAL A 71 1.69 -13.81 6.90
N ASP A 72 0.97 -14.88 7.18
CA ASP A 72 1.44 -16.27 7.06
C ASP A 72 1.41 -16.78 5.60
N VAL A 73 0.83 -16.01 4.68
CA VAL A 73 0.78 -16.34 3.25
C VAL A 73 1.98 -15.69 2.56
N ASP A 74 2.83 -16.51 1.95
CA ASP A 74 3.84 -16.00 1.06
C ASP A 74 3.19 -15.47 -0.22
N SER A 75 2.99 -14.14 -0.27
CA SER A 75 2.42 -13.46 -1.44
C SER A 75 3.22 -13.67 -2.72
N GLU A 76 4.54 -13.85 -2.64
CA GLU A 76 5.37 -13.97 -3.84
C GLU A 76 5.11 -15.32 -4.49
N ASP A 77 5.12 -16.38 -3.68
CA ASP A 77 4.80 -17.74 -4.14
C ASP A 77 3.32 -17.89 -4.51
N ALA A 78 2.41 -17.29 -3.75
CA ALA A 78 0.98 -17.36 -4.05
C ALA A 78 0.58 -16.57 -5.30
N LEU A 79 1.31 -15.53 -5.67
CA LEU A 79 1.08 -14.78 -6.91
C LEU A 79 1.78 -15.42 -8.12
N ASN A 80 2.84 -16.21 -7.89
CA ASN A 80 3.52 -16.98 -8.93
C ASN A 80 2.90 -18.38 -9.05
N PHE A 81 1.83 -18.49 -9.84
CA PHE A 81 1.15 -19.78 -10.03
C PHE A 81 2.11 -20.82 -10.62
N ASN A 82 2.42 -21.84 -9.82
CA ASN A 82 3.29 -22.93 -10.22
C ASN A 82 2.46 -24.07 -10.85
N TYR A 83 2.43 -24.09 -12.18
CA TYR A 83 1.76 -25.11 -12.99
C TYR A 83 2.25 -26.55 -12.70
N GLN A 84 3.46 -26.73 -12.15
CA GLN A 84 4.02 -28.05 -11.87
C GLN A 84 3.51 -28.64 -10.54
N THR A 85 3.17 -27.80 -9.56
CA THR A 85 2.79 -28.28 -8.22
C THR A 85 1.29 -28.38 -8.03
N ASN A 86 0.49 -27.71 -8.87
CA ASN A 86 -0.99 -27.68 -8.76
C ASN A 86 -1.47 -27.28 -7.34
N LYS A 87 -0.64 -26.52 -6.62
CA LYS A 87 -0.92 -26.03 -5.27
C LYS A 87 -1.61 -24.68 -5.39
N HIS A 88 -2.86 -24.62 -4.99
CA HIS A 88 -3.64 -23.39 -4.96
C HIS A 88 -4.23 -23.19 -3.56
N ASP A 89 -4.03 -21.99 -3.01
CA ASP A 89 -4.35 -21.68 -1.62
C ASP A 89 -5.82 -21.87 -1.23
N SER A 90 -6.75 -21.78 -2.18
CA SER A 90 -8.19 -21.87 -1.87
C SER A 90 -8.77 -23.28 -1.96
N TYR A 91 -8.15 -24.21 -2.70
CA TYR A 91 -8.77 -25.50 -2.99
C TYR A 91 -7.82 -26.71 -2.92
N PHE A 92 -6.52 -26.49 -2.78
CA PHE A 92 -5.57 -27.55 -2.51
C PHE A 92 -5.65 -27.93 -1.03
N ASN A 93 -5.90 -29.21 -0.75
CA ASN A 93 -5.86 -29.74 0.61
C ASN A 93 -4.44 -30.26 0.92
N PRO A 94 -3.66 -29.57 1.79
CA PRO A 94 -2.31 -29.98 2.10
C PRO A 94 -2.25 -31.31 2.87
N ASN A 95 -3.27 -31.63 3.68
CA ASN A 95 -3.29 -32.86 4.50
C ASN A 95 -3.46 -34.12 3.64
N GLU A 96 -4.21 -34.01 2.56
CA GLU A 96 -4.47 -35.12 1.62
C GLU A 96 -3.63 -35.03 0.35
N SER A 97 -2.85 -33.94 0.18
CA SER A 97 -2.09 -33.62 -1.03
C SER A 97 -2.93 -33.71 -2.30
N LYS A 98 -4.20 -33.28 -2.24
CA LYS A 98 -5.18 -33.41 -3.32
C LYS A 98 -5.96 -32.11 -3.54
N SER A 99 -6.35 -31.90 -4.79
CA SER A 99 -7.26 -30.82 -5.22
C SER A 99 -8.52 -31.43 -5.84
N ARG A 100 -9.65 -30.76 -5.68
CA ARG A 100 -10.90 -31.11 -6.39
C ARG A 100 -10.98 -30.54 -7.80
N PHE A 101 -10.05 -29.65 -8.15
CA PHE A 101 -10.00 -28.96 -9.44
C PHE A 101 -8.76 -29.39 -10.22
N PHE A 102 -8.92 -29.44 -11.54
CA PHE A 102 -7.83 -29.63 -12.48
C PHE A 102 -7.13 -28.28 -12.71
N SER A 103 -5.82 -28.29 -12.90
CA SER A 103 -5.09 -27.13 -13.41
C SER A 103 -4.21 -27.53 -14.58
N GLY A 104 -3.77 -26.52 -15.33
CA GLY A 104 -2.82 -26.73 -16.42
C GLY A 104 -1.48 -27.22 -15.86
N THR A 105 -0.89 -28.20 -16.52
CA THR A 105 0.48 -28.67 -16.24
C THR A 105 1.54 -27.80 -16.93
N THR A 106 1.12 -26.98 -17.89
CA THR A 106 1.96 -26.09 -18.67
C THR A 106 1.40 -24.68 -18.65
N ALA A 107 2.28 -23.69 -18.66
CA ALA A 107 1.88 -22.30 -18.85
C ALA A 107 1.12 -22.14 -20.18
N TYR A 108 0.14 -21.24 -20.20
CA TYR A 108 -0.48 -20.83 -21.46
C TYR A 108 0.59 -20.23 -22.39
N PRO A 109 0.57 -20.55 -23.70
CA PRO A 109 1.45 -19.90 -24.65
C PRO A 109 1.18 -18.39 -24.66
N ASN A 110 2.25 -17.60 -24.59
CA ASN A 110 2.20 -16.14 -24.68
C ASN A 110 1.87 -15.68 -26.10
#